data_AF-A0A9D0Z7V7-F1
#
_entry.id   AF-A0A9D0Z7V7-F1
#
_cell.length_a   1.000
_cell.length_b   1.000
_cell.length_c   1.000
_cell.angle_alpha   90.00
_cell.angle_beta   90.00
_cell.angle_gamma   90.00
#
_symmetry.space_group_name_H-M   'P 1'
#
loop_
_entity.id
_entity.type
_entity.pdbx_description
1 polymer ?
#
loop_
_entity_poly.entity_id
_entity_poly.type
_entity_poly.pdbx_seq_one_letter_code
_entity_poly.pdbx_strand_id
1 'polypeptide(L)'
;MNRLEQLPAIANEMLGGLHAGSALKERVYVAAKEQAVRKAWWALPAVRAGAALACAALLLVVGGARLLNGQEGVNGLPTVQTGRLGATSMPSDVGPGMLMGAADLPDGSIQLSAPDAPAYQSIFASGSGGNYPLVGLNGRAYRMISGSVSESRLGGSLGTVALYTDEPSLASGTDWSGALSNAALEGATVYEVSGVSDKTVVAAEVDGKMRAFQRVAYAGYGAGGDSLENTLDVRGSVSSLTLSGVGEITDSAKANELIGVLLDKATSYSDDYSSSKQSLLIHLDNGLTLQMNVSGEVLYACGGWSCPEFFEAFQSAL
;
A
#
# COMPACT_ATOMS: atom_id res chain seq x y z
N MET A 1 -62.07 5.56 43.81
CA MET A 1 -60.82 6.35 43.85
C MET A 1 -59.71 5.39 44.24
N ASN A 2 -58.91 4.89 43.29
CA ASN A 2 -57.83 3.90 43.53
C ASN A 2 -56.81 3.88 42.37
N ARG A 3 -56.33 5.04 41.91
CA ARG A 3 -55.33 5.11 40.81
C ARG A 3 -54.17 6.08 41.01
N LEU A 4 -54.09 6.76 42.16
CA LEU A 4 -53.02 7.73 42.43
C LEU A 4 -51.95 7.19 43.40
N GLU A 5 -52.26 6.16 44.19
CA GLU A 5 -51.32 5.58 45.15
C GLU A 5 -50.37 4.52 44.55
N GLN A 6 -50.60 4.12 43.29
CA GLN A 6 -49.83 3.06 42.61
C GLN A 6 -48.74 3.60 41.67
N LEU A 7 -48.64 4.92 41.48
CA LEU A 7 -47.60 5.56 40.67
C LEU A 7 -46.15 5.26 41.11
N PRO A 8 -45.80 5.24 42.41
CA PRO A 8 -44.43 4.94 42.82
C PRO A 8 -44.05 3.45 42.59
N ALA A 9 -45.02 2.54 42.59
CA ALA A 9 -44.77 1.11 42.31
C ALA A 9 -44.47 0.88 40.81
N ILE A 10 -45.19 1.57 39.92
CA ILE A 10 -45.00 1.48 38.46
C ILE A 10 -43.68 2.15 38.02
N ALA A 11 -43.29 3.24 38.68
CA ALA A 11 -42.01 3.90 38.42
C ALA A 11 -40.80 3.00 38.80
N ASN A 12 -40.94 2.17 39.83
CA ASN A 12 -39.87 1.28 40.27
C ASN A 12 -39.73 0.02 39.38
N GLU A 13 -40.83 -0.38 38.72
CA GLU A 13 -40.88 -1.55 37.83
C GLU A 13 -40.37 -1.23 36.40
N MET A 14 -40.58 0.01 35.90
CA MET A 14 -40.13 0.41 34.55
C MET A 14 -38.69 0.93 34.47
N LEU A 15 -38.04 1.27 35.59
CA LEU A 15 -36.66 1.79 35.65
C LEU A 15 -35.63 0.78 36.20
N GLY A 16 -36.01 -0.49 36.33
CA GLY A 16 -35.07 -1.60 36.53
C GLY A 16 -34.08 -1.41 37.68
N GLY A 17 -34.48 -0.73 38.77
CA GLY A 17 -33.62 -0.55 39.95
C GLY A 17 -32.28 0.16 39.70
N LEU A 18 -32.11 0.91 38.61
CA LEU A 18 -30.88 1.66 38.31
C LEU A 18 -30.77 2.90 39.21
N HIS A 19 -30.39 2.69 40.47
CA HIS A 19 -29.84 3.75 41.28
C HIS A 19 -28.41 4.02 40.79
N ALA A 20 -28.12 5.27 40.42
CA ALA A 20 -26.77 5.74 40.13
C ALA A 20 -25.92 5.62 41.40
N GLY A 21 -25.30 4.46 41.59
CA GLY A 21 -24.46 4.18 42.74
C GLY A 21 -23.26 5.14 42.80
N SER A 22 -22.83 5.45 44.03
CA SER A 22 -21.65 6.29 44.33
C SER A 22 -20.40 5.89 43.53
N ALA A 23 -20.27 4.60 43.17
CA ALA A 23 -19.20 4.07 42.34
C ALA A 23 -19.17 4.64 40.89
N LEU A 24 -20.33 4.94 40.30
CA LEU A 24 -20.39 5.57 38.96
C LEU A 24 -20.01 7.05 39.05
N LYS A 25 -20.42 7.73 40.12
CA LYS A 25 -20.02 9.11 40.40
C LYS A 25 -18.52 9.24 40.60
N GLU A 26 -17.88 8.31 41.33
CA GLU A 26 -16.43 8.27 41.48
C GLU A 26 -15.71 7.98 40.16
N ARG A 27 -16.21 7.05 39.33
CA ARG A 27 -15.64 6.79 37.99
C ARG A 27 -15.70 8.01 37.07
N VAL A 28 -16.81 8.74 37.08
CA VAL A 28 -16.94 10.00 36.31
C VAL A 28 -16.01 11.07 36.86
N TYR A 29 -15.84 11.16 38.18
CA TYR A 29 -14.95 12.14 38.80
C TYR A 29 -13.47 11.86 38.51
N VAL A 30 -13.06 10.58 38.52
CA VAL A 30 -11.70 10.16 38.16
C VAL A 30 -11.43 10.39 36.67
N ALA A 31 -12.37 10.03 35.79
CA ALA A 31 -12.25 10.26 34.35
C ALA A 31 -12.17 11.77 33.98
N ALA A 32 -12.93 12.62 34.67
CA ALA A 32 -12.88 14.07 34.48
C ALA A 32 -11.55 14.67 34.96
N LYS A 33 -10.95 14.11 36.03
CA LYS A 33 -9.66 14.57 36.56
C LYS A 33 -8.48 14.16 35.66
N GLU A 34 -8.54 12.98 35.03
CA GLU A 34 -7.52 12.53 34.07
C GLU A 34 -7.53 13.33 32.75
N GLN A 35 -8.71 13.72 32.27
CA GLN A 35 -8.81 14.58 31.08
C GLN A 35 -8.27 16.01 31.32
N ALA A 36 -8.41 16.54 32.54
CA ALA A 36 -7.91 17.87 32.89
C ALA A 36 -6.36 17.93 32.95
N VAL A 37 -5.70 16.84 33.35
CA VAL A 37 -4.24 16.77 33.45
C VAL A 37 -3.57 16.70 32.07
N ARG A 38 -4.18 16.03 31.09
CA ARG A 38 -3.60 15.86 29.74
C ARG A 38 -3.60 17.15 28.90
N LYS A 39 -4.47 18.13 29.21
CA LYS A 39 -4.55 19.41 28.48
C LYS A 39 -3.66 20.54 29.04
N ALA A 40 -3.11 20.39 30.26
CA ALA A 40 -2.48 21.52 30.95
C ALA A 40 -0.96 21.67 30.70
N TRP A 41 -0.24 20.61 30.33
CA TRP A 41 1.23 20.65 30.26
C TRP A 41 1.81 21.37 29.02
N TRP A 42 1.04 21.44 27.93
CA TRP A 42 1.47 22.08 26.66
C TRP A 42 1.00 23.54 26.50
N ALA A 43 0.20 24.05 27.43
CA ALA A 43 -0.40 25.38 27.37
C ALA A 43 0.33 26.46 28.20
N LEU A 44 1.46 26.13 28.84
CA LEU A 44 2.22 27.09 29.65
C LEU A 44 3.22 27.89 28.78
N PRO A 45 3.15 29.24 28.76
CA PRO A 45 3.98 30.09 27.90
C PRO A 45 5.48 30.03 28.23
N ALA A 46 5.87 29.56 29.43
CA ALA A 46 7.26 29.43 29.85
C ALA A 46 8.04 28.33 29.11
N VAL A 47 7.38 27.29 28.57
CA VAL A 47 8.06 26.19 27.85
C VAL A 47 8.45 26.60 26.43
N ARG A 48 7.74 27.56 25.81
CA ARG A 48 8.01 28.04 24.45
C ARG A 48 9.22 28.98 24.35
N ALA A 49 9.56 29.69 25.43
CA ALA A 49 10.69 30.63 25.45
C ALA A 49 12.05 29.94 25.67
N GLY A 50 12.08 28.77 26.32
CA GLY A 50 13.31 28.01 26.56
C GLY A 50 13.87 27.30 25.32
N ALA A 51 13.00 26.88 24.39
CA ALA A 51 13.41 26.17 23.18
C ALA A 51 14.10 27.07 22.15
N ALA A 52 13.74 28.36 22.08
CA ALA A 52 14.30 29.29 21.09
C ALA A 52 15.74 29.72 21.41
N LEU A 53 16.13 29.79 22.69
CA LEU A 53 17.48 30.20 23.11
C LEU A 53 18.52 29.07 22.98
N ALA A 54 18.11 27.81 23.01
CA ALA A 54 19.01 26.67 22.80
C ALA A 54 19.41 26.48 21.32
N CYS A 55 18.51 26.81 20.37
CA CYS A 55 18.78 26.67 18.94
C CYS A 55 19.80 27.70 18.40
N ALA A 56 19.88 28.89 18.98
CA ALA A 56 20.81 29.93 18.53
C ALA A 56 22.28 29.64 18.93
N ALA A 57 22.50 28.94 20.05
CA ALA A 57 23.86 28.61 20.52
C ALA A 57 24.50 27.43 19.74
N LEU A 58 23.69 26.50 19.22
CA LEU A 58 24.17 25.36 18.42
C LEU A 58 24.61 25.76 17.00
N LEU A 59 24.02 26.80 16.41
CA LEU A 59 24.38 27.27 15.07
C LEU A 59 25.77 27.91 14.98
N LEU A 60 26.27 28.53 16.07
CA LEU A 60 27.60 29.14 16.09
C LEU A 60 28.74 28.13 16.31
N VAL A 61 28.47 26.98 16.94
CA VAL A 61 29.49 25.93 17.16
C VAL A 61 29.64 25.04 15.91
N VAL A 62 28.57 24.78 15.16
CA VAL A 62 28.61 23.95 13.95
C VAL A 62 29.13 24.74 12.72
N GLY A 63 28.86 26.05 12.66
CA GLY A 63 29.35 26.91 11.57
C GLY A 63 30.87 27.16 11.60
N GLY A 64 31.47 27.28 12.79
CA GLY A 64 32.90 27.55 12.93
C GLY A 64 33.81 26.37 12.56
N ALA A 65 33.34 25.13 12.75
CA ALA A 65 34.14 23.93 12.49
C ALA A 65 34.23 23.55 10.99
N ARG A 66 33.30 24.04 10.15
CA ARG A 66 33.23 23.74 8.71
C ARG A 66 34.15 24.61 7.84
N LEU A 67 34.74 25.67 8.40
CA LEU A 67 35.64 26.59 7.68
C LEU A 67 37.13 26.26 7.82
N LEU A 68 37.49 25.28 8.65
CA LEU A 68 38.89 24.97 8.97
C LEU A 68 39.42 23.63 8.41
N ASN A 69 38.56 22.72 7.96
CA ASN A 69 39.00 21.45 7.37
C ASN A 69 38.54 21.35 5.92
N GLY A 70 39.53 21.54 5.04
CA GLY A 70 39.39 21.58 3.59
C GLY A 70 38.79 20.33 2.98
N GLN A 71 38.24 20.53 1.78
CA GLN A 71 37.79 19.50 0.87
C GLN A 71 38.96 18.58 0.47
N GLU A 72 38.80 17.27 0.69
CA GLU A 72 39.41 16.26 -0.15
C GLU A 72 38.32 15.29 -0.59
N GLY A 73 38.17 15.13 -1.90
CA GLY A 73 37.21 14.23 -2.53
C GLY A 73 37.58 12.78 -2.29
N VAL A 74 36.58 11.94 -2.02
CA VAL A 74 36.75 10.48 -2.01
C VAL A 74 35.60 9.87 -2.79
N ASN A 75 35.95 9.40 -4.00
CA ASN A 75 35.16 8.48 -4.80
C ASN A 75 34.98 7.15 -4.05
N GLY A 76 33.79 6.57 -4.14
CA GLY A 76 33.52 5.20 -3.71
C GLY A 76 32.78 5.10 -2.38
N LEU A 77 31.48 5.41 -2.38
CA LEU A 77 30.58 5.00 -1.30
C LEU A 77 29.86 3.70 -1.71
N PRO A 78 29.79 2.68 -0.85
CA PRO A 78 29.04 1.46 -1.14
C PRO A 78 27.54 1.78 -1.22
N THR A 79 26.94 1.53 -2.38
CA THR A 79 25.49 1.60 -2.55
C THR A 79 24.86 0.36 -1.92
N VAL A 80 24.05 0.54 -0.88
CA VAL A 80 23.24 -0.52 -0.30
C VAL A 80 21.89 -0.50 -0.98
N GLN A 81 21.61 -1.50 -1.84
CA GLN A 81 20.26 -1.81 -2.27
C GLN A 81 19.55 -2.51 -1.10
N THR A 82 18.54 -1.86 -0.52
CA THR A 82 17.70 -2.46 0.52
C THR A 82 16.45 -3.06 -0.11
N GLY A 83 16.14 -4.31 0.23
CA GLY A 83 14.85 -4.91 -0.13
C GLY A 83 14.70 -6.44 -0.15
N ARG A 84 15.54 -7.24 0.52
CA ARG A 84 15.32 -8.70 0.61
C ARG A 84 13.98 -9.04 1.29
N LEU A 85 13.02 -9.51 0.50
CA LEU A 85 11.80 -10.17 0.98
C LEU A 85 12.09 -11.68 1.17
N GLY A 86 11.94 -12.20 2.39
CA GLY A 86 11.70 -13.64 2.61
C GLY A 86 12.89 -14.56 2.94
N ALA A 87 14.01 -14.07 3.49
CA ALA A 87 15.07 -14.99 3.98
C ALA A 87 14.73 -15.58 5.36
N THR A 88 14.38 -16.86 5.43
CA THR A 88 14.10 -17.59 6.69
C THR A 88 15.33 -18.25 7.32
N SER A 89 16.53 -18.03 6.80
CA SER A 89 17.78 -18.44 7.44
C SER A 89 18.99 -17.72 6.83
N MET A 90 19.98 -17.41 7.67
CA MET A 90 21.26 -16.89 7.21
C MET A 90 22.07 -17.97 6.48
N PRO A 91 22.82 -17.62 5.41
CA PRO A 91 23.77 -18.53 4.77
C PRO A 91 24.80 -19.04 5.79
N SER A 92 25.14 -20.32 5.72
CA SER A 92 26.06 -21.02 6.62
C SER A 92 27.52 -20.56 6.57
N ASP A 93 27.85 -19.58 5.72
CA ASP A 93 29.22 -19.08 5.51
C ASP A 93 29.49 -17.73 6.18
N VAL A 94 28.58 -17.23 7.03
CA VAL A 94 28.77 -15.98 7.77
C VAL A 94 29.42 -16.27 9.12
N GLY A 95 30.75 -16.11 9.19
CA GLY A 95 31.50 -16.25 10.43
C GLY A 95 31.10 -15.21 11.50
N PRO A 96 31.36 -15.46 12.80
CA PRO A 96 30.94 -14.61 13.92
C PRO A 96 31.49 -13.16 13.91
N GLY A 97 32.33 -12.80 12.94
CA GLY A 97 32.94 -11.47 12.78
C GLY A 97 32.19 -10.48 11.90
N MET A 98 31.10 -10.89 11.20
CA MET A 98 30.30 -9.98 10.36
C MET A 98 29.10 -9.35 11.09
N LEU A 99 28.94 -9.64 12.39
CA LEU A 99 28.00 -8.94 13.28
C LEU A 99 28.68 -7.76 14.00
N MET A 100 29.55 -7.03 13.31
CA MET A 100 29.99 -5.73 13.79
C MET A 100 29.00 -4.67 13.33
N GLY A 101 28.16 -4.27 14.30
CA GLY A 101 27.58 -2.94 14.46
C GLY A 101 27.04 -2.24 13.21
N ALA A 102 25.76 -1.93 13.24
CA ALA A 102 25.28 -0.64 12.74
C ALA A 102 26.11 0.48 13.41
N ALA A 103 27.30 0.72 12.90
CA ALA A 103 28.16 1.82 13.27
C ALA A 103 27.50 3.08 12.69
N ASP A 104 27.37 4.12 13.52
CA ASP A 104 26.88 5.44 13.17
C ASP A 104 27.33 5.85 11.77
N LEU A 105 26.44 5.62 10.82
CA LEU A 105 26.61 6.05 9.44
C LEU A 105 26.47 7.58 9.47
N PRO A 106 27.49 8.34 9.04
CA PRO A 106 27.40 9.80 9.03
C PRO A 106 26.15 10.24 8.25
N ASP A 107 25.47 11.29 8.71
CA ASP A 107 24.33 11.87 8.00
C ASP A 107 24.69 12.12 6.53
N GLY A 108 23.94 11.49 5.61
CA GLY A 108 24.17 11.57 4.16
C GLY A 108 25.04 10.47 3.55
N SER A 109 25.49 9.47 4.33
CA SER A 109 26.21 8.30 3.81
C SER A 109 25.34 7.30 3.05
N ILE A 110 24.01 7.35 3.25
CA ILE A 110 23.03 6.67 2.39
C ILE A 110 22.46 7.70 1.42
N GLN A 111 23.04 7.78 0.22
CA GLN A 111 22.41 8.47 -0.89
C GLN A 111 21.46 7.48 -1.58
N LEU A 112 20.16 7.62 -1.31
CA LEU A 112 19.13 7.03 -2.17
C LEU A 112 19.15 7.80 -3.48
N SER A 113 19.74 7.22 -4.52
CA SER A 113 19.53 7.74 -5.87
C SER A 113 18.04 7.65 -6.17
N ALA A 114 17.43 8.79 -6.48
CA ALA A 114 16.08 8.76 -7.03
C ALA A 114 16.15 7.94 -8.32
N PRO A 115 15.38 6.84 -8.46
CA PRO A 115 15.35 6.12 -9.71
C PRO A 115 14.93 7.08 -10.82
N ASP A 116 15.56 6.98 -11.99
CA ASP A 116 15.14 7.73 -13.18
C ASP A 116 13.62 7.57 -13.35
N ALA A 117 12.93 8.68 -13.63
CA ALA A 117 11.50 8.64 -13.90
C ALA A 117 11.23 7.65 -15.05
N PRO A 118 10.24 6.74 -14.92
CA PRO A 118 9.95 5.78 -15.98
C PRO A 118 9.62 6.50 -17.29
N ALA A 119 10.06 5.96 -18.41
CA ALA A 119 9.83 6.54 -19.73
C ALA A 119 8.37 6.40 -20.22
N TYR A 120 7.49 5.81 -19.41
CA TYR A 120 6.07 5.59 -19.71
C TYR A 120 5.17 6.26 -18.68
N GLN A 121 3.95 6.59 -19.08
CA GLN A 121 2.92 7.09 -18.19
C GLN A 121 2.24 5.92 -17.46
N SER A 122 2.40 5.86 -16.14
CA SER A 122 1.74 4.86 -15.31
C SER A 122 0.23 5.11 -15.24
N ILE A 123 -0.57 4.05 -15.36
CA ILE A 123 -2.02 4.11 -15.12
C ILE A 123 -2.33 4.13 -13.63
N PHE A 124 -1.39 3.84 -12.74
CA PHE A 124 -1.66 3.81 -11.31
C PHE A 124 -1.80 5.21 -10.71
N ALA A 125 -2.72 5.37 -9.77
CA ALA A 125 -2.85 6.61 -9.02
C ALA A 125 -1.56 6.92 -8.22
N SER A 126 -1.23 8.20 -8.14
CA SER A 126 -0.12 8.71 -7.34
C SER A 126 -0.38 8.48 -5.86
N GLY A 127 0.68 8.15 -5.13
CA GLY A 127 0.65 8.04 -3.67
C GLY A 127 0.77 9.39 -2.97
N SER A 128 0.38 9.43 -1.69
CA SER A 128 0.66 10.52 -0.76
C SER A 128 1.38 9.95 0.47
N GLY A 129 2.40 10.66 0.99
CA GLY A 129 3.07 10.24 2.23
C GLY A 129 3.89 8.94 2.12
N GLY A 130 4.38 8.60 0.92
CA GLY A 130 5.22 7.41 0.69
C GLY A 130 4.45 6.11 0.45
N ASN A 131 3.12 6.11 0.59
CA ASN A 131 2.27 4.96 0.29
C ASN A 131 1.41 5.22 -0.96
N TYR A 132 1.18 4.17 -1.75
CA TYR A 132 0.22 4.21 -2.84
C TYR A 132 -1.20 3.98 -2.29
N PRO A 133 -2.24 4.51 -2.96
CA PRO A 133 -3.63 4.21 -2.60
C PRO A 133 -3.95 2.74 -2.86
N LEU A 134 -4.35 2.03 -1.80
CA LEU A 134 -4.48 0.59 -1.72
C LEU A 134 -5.79 0.19 -1.04
N VAL A 135 -6.30 -0.96 -1.45
CA VAL A 135 -7.31 -1.76 -0.74
C VAL A 135 -6.76 -3.16 -0.59
N GLY A 136 -6.75 -3.67 0.63
CA GLY A 136 -6.55 -5.07 0.95
C GLY A 136 -7.90 -5.79 0.92
N LEU A 137 -7.90 -7.06 0.50
CA LEU A 137 -9.07 -7.93 0.59
C LEU A 137 -8.59 -9.38 0.62
N ASN A 138 -9.05 -10.17 1.61
CA ASN A 138 -8.72 -11.60 1.73
C ASN A 138 -7.21 -11.90 1.62
N GLY A 139 -6.36 -11.05 2.22
CA GLY A 139 -4.90 -11.23 2.20
C GLY A 139 -4.22 -10.83 0.87
N ARG A 140 -4.94 -10.17 -0.04
CA ARG A 140 -4.41 -9.65 -1.31
C ARG A 140 -4.38 -8.13 -1.28
N ALA A 141 -3.35 -7.55 -1.90
CA ALA A 141 -3.23 -6.11 -2.05
C ALA A 141 -3.64 -5.65 -3.45
N TYR A 142 -4.45 -4.59 -3.52
CA TYR A 142 -4.90 -3.99 -4.76
C TYR A 142 -4.58 -2.50 -4.78
N ARG A 143 -3.91 -2.02 -5.83
CA ARG A 143 -3.51 -0.62 -6.02
C ARG A 143 -4.46 0.10 -6.96
N MET A 144 -4.85 1.32 -6.57
CA MET A 144 -5.79 2.11 -7.34
C MET A 144 -5.26 2.48 -8.74
N ILE A 145 -6.10 2.30 -9.74
CA ILE A 145 -5.89 2.74 -11.11
C ILE A 145 -6.44 4.17 -11.27
N SER A 146 -5.81 4.96 -12.12
CA SER A 146 -6.26 6.28 -12.52
C SER A 146 -7.54 6.17 -13.36
N GLY A 147 -8.54 7.00 -13.04
CA GLY A 147 -9.87 6.95 -13.65
C GLY A 147 -10.95 6.40 -12.72
N SER A 148 -12.21 6.55 -13.15
CA SER A 148 -13.39 6.11 -12.41
C SER A 148 -14.09 4.96 -13.13
N VAL A 149 -14.69 4.06 -12.36
CA VAL A 149 -15.53 2.95 -12.86
C VAL A 149 -16.98 3.41 -12.81
N SER A 150 -17.76 3.10 -13.85
CA SER A 150 -19.21 3.33 -13.81
C SER A 150 -19.87 2.32 -12.87
N GLU A 151 -20.85 2.76 -12.08
CA GLU A 151 -21.64 1.86 -11.21
C GLU A 151 -22.30 0.71 -11.99
N SER A 152 -22.63 0.92 -13.27
CA SER A 152 -23.17 -0.11 -14.17
C SER A 152 -22.21 -1.27 -14.43
N ARG A 153 -20.92 -1.11 -14.11
CA ARG A 153 -19.87 -2.13 -14.25
C ARG A 153 -19.57 -2.86 -12.94
N LEU A 154 -20.24 -2.53 -11.84
CA LEU A 154 -20.05 -3.21 -10.57
C LEU A 154 -20.77 -4.57 -10.59
N GLY A 155 -20.12 -5.58 -10.01
CA GLY A 155 -20.70 -6.89 -9.76
C GLY A 155 -21.17 -7.04 -8.31
N GLY A 156 -20.97 -8.22 -7.74
CA GLY A 156 -21.35 -8.50 -6.35
C GLY A 156 -20.54 -7.70 -5.33
N SER A 157 -21.11 -7.54 -4.13
CA SER A 157 -20.36 -7.05 -2.97
C SER A 157 -19.44 -8.16 -2.45
N LEU A 158 -18.15 -7.84 -2.30
CA LEU A 158 -17.11 -8.73 -1.80
C LEU A 158 -16.86 -8.56 -0.29
N GLY A 159 -17.33 -7.45 0.29
CA GLY A 159 -17.16 -7.11 1.70
C GLY A 159 -17.13 -5.60 1.94
N THR A 160 -16.75 -5.21 3.15
CA THR A 160 -16.58 -3.82 3.56
C THR A 160 -15.20 -3.59 4.15
N VAL A 161 -14.60 -2.42 3.92
CA VAL A 161 -13.33 -2.02 4.52
C VAL A 161 -13.46 -2.03 6.05
N ALA A 162 -12.72 -2.87 6.75
CA ALA A 162 -12.78 -2.93 8.22
C ALA A 162 -11.77 -2.01 8.91
N LEU A 163 -10.72 -1.57 8.23
CA LEU A 163 -9.71 -0.68 8.81
C LEU A 163 -9.22 0.31 7.77
N TYR A 164 -9.32 1.60 8.10
CA TYR A 164 -8.58 2.66 7.42
C TYR A 164 -7.26 2.97 8.16
N THR A 165 -6.14 3.02 7.45
CA THR A 165 -4.83 3.43 8.01
C THR A 165 -3.96 4.11 6.97
N ASP A 166 -3.16 5.10 7.37
CA ASP A 166 -2.20 5.76 6.49
C ASP A 166 -0.90 4.94 6.29
N GLU A 167 -0.70 3.90 7.11
CA GLU A 167 0.50 3.06 7.14
C GLU A 167 0.20 1.57 6.88
N PRO A 168 -0.33 1.20 5.69
CA PRO A 168 -0.73 -0.17 5.39
C PRO A 168 0.43 -1.19 5.41
N SER A 169 1.67 -0.73 5.27
CA SER A 169 2.88 -1.56 5.36
C SER A 169 3.13 -2.12 6.76
N LEU A 170 2.60 -1.48 7.81
CA LEU A 170 2.73 -1.93 9.20
C LEU A 170 1.53 -2.76 9.66
N ALA A 171 0.53 -2.94 8.80
CA ALA A 171 -0.69 -3.68 9.11
C ALA A 171 -0.40 -5.19 9.23
N SER A 172 -1.08 -5.82 10.18
CA SER A 172 -0.95 -7.26 10.45
C SER A 172 -1.68 -8.11 9.39
N GLY A 173 -1.35 -9.40 9.31
CA GLY A 173 -2.03 -10.32 8.38
C GLY A 173 -3.53 -10.42 8.61
N THR A 174 -4.00 -10.21 9.85
CA THR A 174 -5.43 -10.13 10.17
C THR A 174 -6.08 -8.89 9.58
N ASP A 175 -5.39 -7.75 9.57
CA ASP A 175 -5.90 -6.51 8.98
C ASP A 175 -6.02 -6.63 7.45
N TRP A 176 -5.02 -7.25 6.81
CA TRP A 176 -5.06 -7.56 5.37
C TRP A 176 -6.17 -8.54 4.99
N SER A 177 -6.52 -9.46 5.88
CA SER A 177 -7.64 -10.38 5.67
C SER A 177 -8.99 -9.69 5.87
N GLY A 178 -9.07 -8.74 6.81
CA GLY A 178 -10.29 -7.99 7.15
C GLY A 178 -10.62 -6.81 6.23
N ALA A 179 -9.97 -6.68 5.08
CA ALA A 179 -10.12 -5.55 4.16
C ALA A 179 -9.63 -4.19 4.72
N LEU A 180 -8.31 -4.09 4.89
CA LEU A 180 -7.54 -2.86 5.09
C LEU A 180 -7.66 -1.87 3.92
N SER A 181 -7.61 -0.56 4.17
CA SER A 181 -7.38 0.44 3.12
C SER A 181 -6.66 1.68 3.64
N ASN A 182 -5.97 2.40 2.75
CA ASN A 182 -5.50 3.78 2.98
C ASN A 182 -6.10 4.77 1.95
N ALA A 183 -7.19 4.36 1.29
CA ALA A 183 -7.82 5.11 0.22
C ALA A 183 -9.36 5.13 0.35
N ALA A 184 -9.98 3.96 0.46
CA ALA A 184 -11.41 3.84 0.73
C ALA A 184 -11.66 3.90 2.24
N LEU A 185 -12.65 4.69 2.66
CA LEU A 185 -12.97 4.88 4.08
C LEU A 185 -13.46 3.58 4.74
N GLU A 186 -13.32 3.50 6.06
CA GLU A 186 -13.88 2.39 6.85
C GLU A 186 -15.40 2.29 6.63
N GLY A 187 -15.88 1.06 6.46
CA GLY A 187 -17.27 0.75 6.10
C GLY A 187 -17.60 0.88 4.60
N ALA A 188 -16.70 1.41 3.77
CA ALA A 188 -16.90 1.43 2.33
C ALA A 188 -17.00 -0.01 1.77
N THR A 189 -17.94 -0.22 0.86
CA THR A 189 -18.13 -1.53 0.23
C THR A 189 -17.11 -1.75 -0.88
N VAL A 190 -16.53 -2.95 -0.91
CA VAL A 190 -15.67 -3.43 -2.00
C VAL A 190 -16.52 -4.30 -2.92
N TYR A 191 -16.44 -4.05 -4.22
CA TYR A 191 -17.24 -4.68 -5.26
C TYR A 191 -16.37 -5.43 -6.26
N GLU A 192 -16.96 -6.45 -6.88
CA GLU A 192 -16.47 -7.02 -8.13
C GLU A 192 -16.57 -6.01 -9.27
N VAL A 193 -15.77 -6.22 -10.32
CA VAL A 193 -15.93 -5.49 -11.58
C VAL A 193 -16.34 -6.46 -12.68
N SER A 194 -17.46 -6.18 -13.34
CA SER A 194 -18.02 -7.02 -14.39
C SER A 194 -17.02 -7.24 -15.53
N GLY A 195 -16.85 -8.50 -15.92
CA GLY A 195 -15.95 -8.90 -17.02
C GLY A 195 -14.48 -9.02 -16.63
N VAL A 196 -14.14 -9.00 -15.34
CA VAL A 196 -12.81 -9.31 -14.83
C VAL A 196 -12.92 -9.98 -13.44
N SER A 197 -11.99 -10.88 -13.13
CA SER A 197 -11.95 -11.62 -11.86
C SER A 197 -11.70 -10.69 -10.66
N ASP A 198 -12.34 -10.97 -9.52
CA ASP A 198 -12.06 -10.30 -8.23
C ASP A 198 -10.61 -10.55 -7.76
N LYS A 199 -9.99 -11.62 -8.25
CA LYS A 199 -8.57 -11.91 -8.04
C LYS A 199 -7.67 -10.89 -8.71
N THR A 200 -8.16 -10.19 -9.73
CA THR A 200 -7.37 -9.28 -10.56
C THR A 200 -7.71 -7.83 -10.26
N VAL A 201 -9.00 -7.51 -10.22
CA VAL A 201 -9.49 -6.14 -10.01
C VAL A 201 -10.68 -6.13 -9.07
N VAL A 202 -10.67 -5.17 -8.15
CA VAL A 202 -11.82 -4.83 -7.31
C VAL A 202 -12.14 -3.35 -7.47
N ALA A 203 -13.35 -2.95 -7.08
CA ALA A 203 -13.75 -1.55 -7.04
C ALA A 203 -14.19 -1.13 -5.65
N ALA A 204 -13.90 0.12 -5.28
CA ALA A 204 -14.38 0.73 -4.05
C ALA A 204 -14.61 2.22 -4.26
N GLU A 205 -15.48 2.82 -3.45
CA GLU A 205 -15.70 4.26 -3.47
C GLU A 205 -14.54 5.00 -2.80
N VAL A 206 -13.96 5.97 -3.51
CA VAL A 206 -12.98 6.91 -2.97
C VAL A 206 -13.35 8.31 -3.42
N ASP A 207 -13.47 9.23 -2.47
CA ASP A 207 -13.83 10.63 -2.68
C ASP A 207 -15.11 10.82 -3.53
N GLY A 208 -16.16 10.02 -3.27
CA GLY A 208 -17.44 10.10 -3.98
C GLY A 208 -17.41 9.54 -5.40
N LYS A 209 -16.36 8.79 -5.78
CA LYS A 209 -16.24 8.15 -7.08
C LYS A 209 -15.88 6.68 -6.92
N MET A 210 -16.50 5.82 -7.70
CA MET A 210 -16.08 4.42 -7.81
C MET A 210 -14.73 4.35 -8.54
N ARG A 211 -13.73 3.72 -7.91
CA ARG A 211 -12.37 3.55 -8.44
C ARG A 211 -12.02 2.07 -8.52
N ALA A 212 -11.31 1.68 -9.58
CA ALA A 212 -10.77 0.34 -9.73
C ALA A 212 -9.42 0.21 -9.02
N PHE A 213 -9.14 -0.97 -8.50
CA PHE A 213 -7.88 -1.34 -7.89
C PHE A 213 -7.39 -2.66 -8.49
N GLN A 214 -6.20 -2.67 -9.07
CA GLN A 214 -5.58 -3.86 -9.64
C GLN A 214 -4.71 -4.56 -8.59
N ARG A 215 -4.74 -5.90 -8.57
CA ARG A 215 -3.89 -6.70 -7.68
C ARG A 215 -2.41 -6.44 -7.94
N VAL A 216 -1.66 -6.19 -6.86
CA VAL A 216 -0.22 -5.93 -6.88
C VAL A 216 0.48 -6.68 -5.74
N ALA A 217 1.80 -6.75 -5.79
CA ALA A 217 2.61 -7.11 -4.64
C ALA A 217 2.85 -5.89 -3.75
N TYR A 218 2.58 -5.99 -2.45
CA TYR A 218 2.83 -4.92 -1.49
C TYR A 218 3.12 -5.49 -0.10
N ALA A 219 4.16 -4.98 0.58
CA ALA A 219 4.51 -5.32 1.96
C ALA A 219 4.54 -6.83 2.29
N GLY A 220 5.03 -7.66 1.37
CA GLY A 220 5.07 -9.13 1.52
C GLY A 220 3.80 -9.87 1.09
N TYR A 221 2.73 -9.15 0.74
CA TYR A 221 1.50 -9.69 0.16
C TYR A 221 1.60 -9.66 -1.37
N GLY A 222 2.08 -10.76 -1.95
CA GLY A 222 2.22 -10.95 -3.40
C GLY A 222 1.35 -12.10 -3.93
N ALA A 223 1.87 -12.87 -4.89
CA ALA A 223 1.17 -14.02 -5.46
C ALA A 223 0.84 -15.12 -4.41
N GLY A 224 1.62 -15.23 -3.34
CA GLY A 224 1.35 -16.20 -2.27
C GLY A 224 1.43 -17.67 -2.72
N GLY A 225 2.16 -17.95 -3.80
CA GLY A 225 2.22 -19.28 -4.44
C GLY A 225 1.23 -19.48 -5.59
N ASP A 226 0.32 -18.53 -5.84
CA ASP A 226 -0.53 -18.53 -7.04
C ASP A 226 0.32 -18.44 -8.31
N SER A 227 -0.14 -19.05 -9.41
CA SER A 227 0.40 -18.81 -10.76
C SER A 227 -0.04 -17.44 -11.28
N LEU A 228 0.65 -16.91 -12.31
CA LEU A 228 0.26 -15.65 -12.95
C LEU A 228 -1.20 -15.69 -13.41
N GLU A 229 -1.63 -16.80 -14.03
CA GLU A 229 -3.02 -17.00 -14.45
C GLU A 229 -4.02 -16.87 -13.29
N ASN A 230 -3.70 -17.41 -12.12
CA ASN A 230 -4.56 -17.28 -10.94
C ASN A 230 -4.58 -15.87 -10.32
N THR A 231 -3.63 -15.01 -10.69
CA THR A 231 -3.59 -13.61 -10.24
C THR A 231 -4.15 -12.61 -11.24
N LEU A 232 -3.94 -12.85 -12.53
CA LEU A 232 -4.28 -11.93 -13.61
C LEU A 232 -5.60 -12.31 -14.28
N ASP A 233 -5.87 -13.60 -14.52
CA ASP A 233 -7.19 -14.14 -14.91
C ASP A 233 -7.94 -13.31 -15.98
N VAL A 234 -7.26 -12.99 -17.10
CA VAL A 234 -7.80 -12.17 -18.20
C VAL A 234 -7.87 -12.89 -19.54
N ARG A 235 -7.66 -14.21 -19.57
CA ARG A 235 -7.65 -14.99 -20.82
C ARG A 235 -8.99 -14.84 -21.56
N GLY A 236 -8.91 -14.55 -22.86
CA GLY A 236 -10.09 -14.39 -23.71
C GLY A 236 -10.85 -13.08 -23.51
N SER A 237 -10.34 -12.15 -22.70
CA SER A 237 -10.99 -10.87 -22.37
C SER A 237 -10.16 -9.65 -22.78
N VAL A 238 -9.12 -9.85 -23.59
CA VAL A 238 -8.15 -8.81 -23.96
C VAL A 238 -8.43 -8.27 -25.36
N SER A 239 -8.62 -6.95 -25.45
CA SER A 239 -8.91 -6.27 -26.70
C SER A 239 -7.65 -5.83 -27.45
N SER A 240 -6.62 -5.38 -26.72
CA SER A 240 -5.34 -4.96 -27.27
C SER A 240 -4.23 -4.98 -26.21
N LEU A 241 -2.98 -5.00 -26.67
CA LEU A 241 -1.79 -4.93 -25.81
C LEU A 241 -0.87 -3.80 -26.26
N THR A 242 -0.36 -3.02 -25.32
CA THR A 242 0.68 -2.01 -25.60
C THR A 242 1.91 -2.28 -24.75
N LEU A 243 3.05 -2.54 -25.39
CA LEU A 243 4.34 -2.64 -24.72
C LEU A 243 5.14 -1.36 -24.98
N SER A 244 5.35 -0.57 -23.93
CA SER A 244 5.97 0.76 -24.05
C SER A 244 7.38 0.66 -24.65
N GLY A 245 7.66 1.48 -25.66
CA GLY A 245 8.94 1.47 -26.37
C GLY A 245 9.11 0.33 -27.38
N VAL A 246 8.10 -0.55 -27.54
CA VAL A 246 8.13 -1.68 -28.48
C VAL A 246 7.02 -1.55 -29.51
N GLY A 247 5.75 -1.47 -29.08
CA GLY A 247 4.62 -1.32 -30.00
C GLY A 247 3.26 -1.68 -29.40
N GLU A 248 2.23 -1.66 -30.24
CA GLU A 248 0.85 -1.98 -29.87
C GLU A 248 0.30 -3.07 -30.80
N ILE A 249 -0.39 -4.06 -30.21
CA ILE A 249 -1.14 -5.11 -30.89
C ILE A 249 -2.62 -4.79 -30.73
N THR A 250 -3.26 -4.37 -31.82
CA THR A 250 -4.68 -3.95 -31.83
C THR A 250 -5.66 -5.07 -32.23
N ASP A 251 -5.14 -6.19 -32.73
CA ASP A 251 -5.94 -7.38 -33.05
C ASP A 251 -6.24 -8.18 -31.77
N SER A 252 -7.50 -8.23 -31.38
CA SER A 252 -7.94 -8.93 -30.15
C SER A 252 -7.62 -10.42 -30.14
N ALA A 253 -7.68 -11.12 -31.28
CA ALA A 253 -7.36 -12.53 -31.32
C ALA A 253 -5.86 -12.74 -31.07
N LYS A 254 -5.02 -11.93 -31.73
CA LYS A 254 -3.57 -11.95 -31.52
C LYS A 254 -3.19 -11.54 -30.09
N ALA A 255 -3.84 -10.53 -29.54
CA ALA A 255 -3.63 -10.08 -28.16
C ALA A 255 -3.93 -11.22 -27.16
N ASN A 256 -5.03 -11.95 -27.35
CA ASN A 256 -5.37 -13.09 -26.50
C ASN A 256 -4.42 -14.28 -26.68
N GLU A 257 -3.90 -14.51 -27.89
CA GLU A 257 -2.84 -15.52 -28.11
C GLU A 257 -1.56 -15.16 -27.34
N LEU A 258 -1.11 -13.91 -27.40
CA LEU A 258 0.07 -13.43 -26.69
C LEU A 258 -0.10 -13.48 -25.17
N ILE A 259 -1.28 -13.09 -24.66
CA ILE A 259 -1.61 -13.26 -23.25
C ILE A 259 -1.64 -14.73 -22.86
N GLY A 260 -2.14 -15.61 -23.73
CA GLY A 260 -2.06 -17.06 -23.53
C GLY A 260 -0.61 -17.51 -23.32
N VAL A 261 0.32 -17.10 -24.19
CA VAL A 261 1.76 -17.38 -24.03
C VAL A 261 2.27 -16.90 -22.67
N LEU A 262 1.96 -15.66 -22.30
CA LEU A 262 2.37 -15.10 -21.01
C LEU A 262 1.84 -15.93 -19.83
N LEU A 263 0.55 -16.24 -19.82
CA LEU A 263 -0.09 -16.97 -18.74
C LEU A 263 0.40 -18.43 -18.64
N ASP A 264 0.70 -19.06 -19.79
CA ASP A 264 1.12 -20.47 -19.87
C ASP A 264 2.61 -20.67 -19.61
N LYS A 265 3.45 -19.67 -19.93
CA LYS A 265 4.92 -19.79 -19.90
C LYS A 265 5.60 -19.00 -18.80
N ALA A 266 4.91 -18.02 -18.20
CA ALA A 266 5.51 -17.23 -17.13
C ALA A 266 5.92 -18.10 -15.95
N THR A 267 7.15 -17.90 -15.48
CA THR A 267 7.68 -18.53 -14.27
C THR A 267 7.88 -17.49 -13.18
N SER A 268 7.62 -17.87 -11.93
CA SER A 268 7.79 -16.96 -10.79
C SER A 268 9.25 -16.50 -10.70
N TYR A 269 9.45 -15.20 -10.60
CA TYR A 269 10.74 -14.57 -10.52
C TYR A 269 10.83 -13.72 -9.25
N SER A 270 11.88 -13.94 -8.46
CA SER A 270 12.02 -13.40 -7.11
C SER A 270 13.12 -12.36 -6.94
N ASP A 271 13.86 -12.01 -8.00
CA ASP A 271 14.90 -10.99 -7.85
C ASP A 271 14.29 -9.59 -7.71
N ASP A 272 15.07 -8.70 -7.13
CA ASP A 272 14.66 -7.33 -6.82
C ASP A 272 14.16 -6.63 -8.08
N TYR A 273 12.97 -6.03 -7.96
CA TYR A 273 12.45 -5.12 -8.97
C TYR A 273 13.44 -3.95 -9.14
N SER A 274 14.26 -4.03 -10.18
CA SER A 274 14.99 -2.87 -10.69
C SER A 274 13.99 -1.92 -11.35
N SER A 275 14.23 -0.61 -11.21
CA SER A 275 13.34 0.42 -11.76
C SER A 275 12.96 0.11 -13.21
N SER A 276 11.68 -0.19 -13.46
CA SER A 276 11.19 -0.48 -14.81
C SER A 276 11.30 0.76 -15.67
N LYS A 277 11.87 0.63 -16.86
CA LYS A 277 11.77 1.67 -17.90
C LYS A 277 10.60 1.44 -18.84
N GLN A 278 9.95 0.28 -18.74
CA GLN A 278 8.85 -0.13 -19.61
C GLN A 278 7.64 -0.60 -18.82
N SER A 279 6.47 -0.58 -19.47
CA SER A 279 5.24 -1.18 -19.00
C SER A 279 4.53 -1.93 -20.12
N LEU A 280 3.84 -2.99 -19.74
CA LEU A 280 2.83 -3.65 -20.54
C LEU A 280 1.46 -3.16 -20.08
N LEU A 281 0.71 -2.56 -20.99
CA LEU A 281 -0.70 -2.24 -20.82
C LEU A 281 -1.55 -3.33 -21.47
N ILE A 282 -2.51 -3.84 -20.71
CA ILE A 282 -3.44 -4.88 -21.14
C ILE A 282 -4.82 -4.25 -21.16
N HIS A 283 -5.35 -4.00 -22.35
CA HIS A 283 -6.67 -3.41 -22.52
C HIS A 283 -7.71 -4.54 -22.57
N LEU A 284 -8.73 -4.44 -21.73
CA LEU A 284 -9.79 -5.44 -21.60
C LEU A 284 -11.04 -5.03 -22.37
N ASP A 285 -11.83 -6.02 -22.78
CA ASP A 285 -13.10 -5.82 -23.50
C ASP A 285 -14.14 -5.03 -22.68
N ASN A 286 -14.01 -5.05 -21.34
CA ASN A 286 -14.87 -4.26 -20.45
C ASN A 286 -14.47 -2.78 -20.37
N GLY A 287 -13.39 -2.37 -21.06
CA GLY A 287 -12.87 -0.99 -21.11
C GLY A 287 -11.87 -0.65 -20.01
N LEU A 288 -11.54 -1.59 -19.11
CA LEU A 288 -10.45 -1.40 -18.15
C LEU A 288 -9.09 -1.62 -18.82
N THR A 289 -8.08 -0.93 -18.29
CA THR A 289 -6.68 -1.20 -18.63
C THR A 289 -5.97 -1.70 -17.38
N LEU A 290 -5.22 -2.79 -17.51
CA LEU A 290 -4.30 -3.27 -16.48
C LEU A 290 -2.88 -2.90 -16.88
N GLN A 291 -1.99 -2.78 -15.89
CA GLN A 291 -0.58 -2.51 -16.13
C GLN A 291 0.32 -3.50 -15.40
N MET A 292 1.31 -4.03 -16.11
CA MET A 292 2.46 -4.70 -15.54
C MET A 292 3.70 -3.86 -15.83
N ASN A 293 4.59 -3.70 -14.86
CA ASN A 293 5.86 -3.05 -15.09
C ASN A 293 6.83 -4.05 -15.72
N VAL A 294 7.75 -3.59 -16.57
CA VAL A 294 8.66 -4.47 -17.32
C VAL A 294 10.11 -4.05 -17.08
N SER A 295 10.93 -5.01 -16.68
CA SER A 295 12.40 -4.86 -16.60
C SER A 295 13.06 -6.05 -17.26
N GLY A 296 13.73 -5.82 -18.40
CA GLY A 296 14.23 -6.90 -19.26
C GLY A 296 13.08 -7.80 -19.71
N GLU A 297 13.23 -9.10 -19.47
CA GLU A 297 12.23 -10.12 -19.82
C GLU A 297 11.35 -10.54 -18.61
N VAL A 298 11.24 -9.66 -17.62
CA VAL A 298 10.45 -9.88 -16.40
C VAL A 298 9.33 -8.85 -16.30
N LEU A 299 8.11 -9.36 -16.08
CA LEU A 299 6.92 -8.56 -15.83
C LEU A 299 6.59 -8.55 -14.33
N TYR A 300 6.20 -7.39 -13.82
CA TYR A 300 5.92 -7.18 -12.40
C TYR A 300 4.50 -6.64 -12.21
N ALA A 301 3.70 -7.38 -11.44
CA ALA A 301 2.39 -6.96 -10.96
C ALA A 301 2.16 -7.51 -9.54
N CYS A 302 1.45 -8.64 -9.40
CA CYS A 302 1.36 -9.39 -8.16
C CYS A 302 2.57 -10.34 -8.01
N GLY A 303 3.79 -9.77 -8.00
CA GLY A 303 5.05 -10.51 -8.05
C GLY A 303 5.78 -10.34 -9.39
N GLY A 304 6.99 -10.89 -9.48
CA GLY A 304 7.79 -10.93 -10.70
C GLY A 304 7.55 -12.20 -11.50
N TRP A 305 7.53 -12.07 -12.83
CA TRP A 305 7.20 -13.14 -13.76
C TRP A 305 8.16 -13.09 -14.95
N SER A 306 9.07 -14.06 -15.05
CA SER A 306 9.96 -14.16 -16.20
C SER A 306 9.25 -14.91 -17.33
N CYS A 307 9.23 -14.30 -18.52
CA CYS A 307 8.63 -14.93 -19.71
C CYS A 307 9.29 -14.41 -21.00
N PRO A 308 10.50 -14.90 -21.33
CA PRO A 308 11.17 -14.55 -22.59
C PRO A 308 10.32 -14.82 -23.83
N GLU A 309 9.58 -15.93 -23.83
CA GLU A 309 8.74 -16.36 -24.96
C GLU A 309 7.63 -15.35 -25.29
N PHE A 310 7.11 -14.65 -24.27
CA PHE A 310 6.13 -13.59 -24.49
C PHE A 310 6.74 -12.43 -25.27
N PHE A 311 7.95 -11.99 -24.92
CA PHE A 311 8.61 -10.87 -25.59
C PHE A 311 9.00 -11.22 -27.03
N GLU A 312 9.50 -12.43 -27.27
CA GLU A 312 9.78 -12.94 -28.61
C GLU A 312 8.50 -13.02 -29.48
N ALA A 313 7.42 -13.57 -28.91
CA ALA A 313 6.14 -13.67 -29.60
C ALA A 313 5.53 -12.29 -29.88
N PHE A 314 5.64 -11.35 -28.93
CA PHE A 314 5.16 -9.98 -29.09
C PHE A 314 5.90 -9.27 -30.22
N GLN A 315 7.23 -9.35 -30.24
CA GLN A 315 8.06 -8.75 -31.28
C GLN A 315 7.76 -9.34 -32.67
N SER A 316 7.43 -10.63 -32.73
CA SER A 316 7.07 -11.33 -33.98
C SER A 316 5.66 -10.98 -34.47
N ALA A 317 4.81 -10.43 -33.60
CA ALA A 317 3.43 -10.07 -33.91
C ALA A 317 3.24 -8.61 -34.35
N LEU A 318 4.29 -7.78 -34.21
CA LEU A 318 4.34 -6.40 -34.71
C LEU A 318 4.59 -6.34 -36.23
#